data_AF-A0A6A6WTV4-F1
#
_entry.id   AF-A0A6A6WTV4-F1
#
_cell.length_a   1.000
_cell.length_b   1.000
_cell.length_c   1.000
_cell.angle_alpha   90.00
_cell.angle_beta   90.00
_cell.angle_gamma   90.00
#
_symmetry.space_group_name_H-M   'P 1'
#
loop_
_entity.id
_entity.type
_entity.pdbx_description
1 polymer ?
#
loop_
_entity_poly.entity_id
_entity_poly.type
_entity_poly.pdbx_seq_one_letter_code
_entity_poly.pdbx_strand_id
1 'polypeptide(L)'
;MKRKNSQLMLGSETQKKVCKGRNETPREEICLTLILAQYGLLEAITSHLFPVDLHSLASTSRAVYSAVFPRKESRSNLLKKMACDGTGIQIRKQCHKKSIYFDQFGCTEITKCRTQAKDVAVDSRPCISCGVTTCDECRIHCVYQNIFQPPEEEDELPNFSGFVLLSQPEMGILSLAHFGDTGPQAQWDCNVHHDQGILDSPLEAAYTGAPESIHEIINTDLGTGQLVFTYASNIPHPSPTIQAFWEVTEKRKRLVCNDCFEAQAEGQKDPRPQCHCTLKKQFLDRWLCLKCYKAEEQAQGCSQYGVKVTDSPMCRCGQQINEANTRLMCLWCLGEVATPVRTPTASI
;
A
#
# COMPACT_ATOMS: atom_id res chain seq x y z
N MET A 1 35.80 -28.39 5.47
CA MET A 1 36.44 -28.76 4.19
C MET A 1 37.19 -27.55 3.63
N LYS A 2 38.52 -27.61 3.59
CA LYS A 2 39.40 -26.55 3.05
C LYS A 2 39.78 -26.92 1.62
N ARG A 3 39.59 -26.02 0.64
CA ARG A 3 40.15 -26.19 -0.71
C ARG A 3 41.29 -25.18 -0.91
N LYS A 4 42.47 -25.73 -1.20
CA LYS A 4 43.70 -25.05 -1.63
C LYS A 4 43.81 -25.08 -3.16
N ASN A 5 44.39 -24.00 -3.67
CA ASN A 5 45.05 -23.72 -4.97
C ASN A 5 45.11 -24.79 -6.08
N SER A 6 44.94 -24.28 -7.31
CA SER A 6 45.66 -24.73 -8.50
C SER A 6 45.97 -23.52 -9.39
N GLN A 7 47.25 -23.16 -9.46
CA GLN A 7 47.84 -22.36 -10.55
C GLN A 7 48.21 -23.34 -11.67
N LEU A 8 47.87 -23.01 -12.91
CA LEU A 8 48.60 -23.48 -14.08
C LEU A 8 48.61 -22.39 -15.15
N MET A 9 49.79 -21.81 -15.31
CA MET A 9 50.22 -20.98 -16.43
C MET A 9 50.32 -21.86 -17.69
N LEU A 10 49.71 -21.42 -18.79
CA LEU A 10 50.16 -21.76 -20.14
C LEU A 10 50.02 -20.50 -20.99
N GLY A 11 51.17 -19.91 -21.30
CA GLY A 11 51.28 -18.77 -22.20
C GLY A 11 50.91 -19.18 -23.62
N SER A 12 50.06 -18.39 -24.26
CA SER A 12 49.96 -18.34 -25.71
C SER A 12 50.48 -16.99 -26.17
N GLU A 13 51.64 -17.01 -26.82
CA GLU A 13 52.21 -15.88 -27.52
C GLU A 13 51.28 -15.51 -28.68
N THR A 14 50.50 -14.45 -28.50
CA THR A 14 49.71 -13.86 -29.59
C THR A 14 50.59 -12.89 -30.35
N GLN A 15 50.89 -13.25 -31.60
CA GLN A 15 51.68 -12.48 -32.55
C GLN A 15 51.10 -11.06 -32.71
N LYS A 16 51.91 -10.05 -32.38
CA LYS A 16 51.66 -8.63 -32.66
C LYS A 16 51.67 -8.39 -34.18
N LYS A 17 50.49 -8.45 -34.81
CA LYS A 17 50.29 -7.94 -36.16
C LYS A 17 50.24 -6.41 -36.09
N VAL A 18 51.35 -5.75 -36.44
CA VAL A 18 51.47 -4.29 -36.52
C VAL A 18 50.64 -3.82 -37.72
N CYS A 19 49.39 -3.41 -37.46
CA CYS A 19 48.59 -2.69 -38.44
C CYS A 19 49.16 -1.28 -38.61
N LYS A 20 49.78 -1.04 -39.77
CA LYS A 20 50.20 0.28 -40.24
C LYS A 20 48.98 1.21 -40.28
N GLY A 21 49.10 2.34 -39.58
CA GLY A 21 48.05 3.32 -39.37
C GLY A 21 47.44 3.86 -40.67
N ARG A 22 46.13 3.71 -40.79
CA ARG A 22 45.30 4.67 -41.51
C ARG A 22 45.11 5.86 -40.57
N ASN A 23 45.35 7.07 -41.06
CA ASN A 23 44.94 8.31 -40.41
C ASN A 23 43.41 8.39 -40.46
N GLU A 24 42.74 7.63 -39.60
CA GLU A 24 41.31 7.77 -39.37
C GLU A 24 41.14 9.00 -38.48
N THR A 25 40.51 10.04 -39.04
CA THR A 25 39.96 11.15 -38.25
C THR A 25 39.18 10.55 -37.08
N PRO A 26 39.46 10.93 -35.81
CA PRO A 26 38.80 10.31 -34.67
C PRO A 26 37.30 10.50 -34.85
N ARG A 27 36.58 9.40 -35.09
CA ARG A 27 35.13 9.39 -35.00
C ARG A 27 34.82 9.80 -33.57
N GLU A 28 34.12 10.92 -33.40
CA GLU A 28 33.53 11.26 -32.11
C GLU A 28 32.49 10.18 -31.79
N GLU A 29 32.92 9.13 -31.10
CA GLU A 29 32.04 8.16 -30.51
C GLU A 29 31.23 8.90 -29.44
N ILE A 30 29.96 9.16 -29.73
CA ILE A 30 29.03 9.71 -28.77
C ILE A 30 28.85 8.67 -27.66
N CYS A 31 29.57 8.87 -26.57
CA CYS A 31 29.50 7.98 -25.42
C CYS A 31 28.16 8.19 -24.70
N LEU A 32 27.40 7.11 -24.50
CA LEU A 32 26.14 7.13 -23.73
C LEU A 32 26.29 7.86 -22.38
N THR A 33 27.45 7.75 -21.73
CA THR A 33 27.74 8.46 -20.49
C THR A 33 27.69 9.98 -20.64
N LEU A 34 28.12 10.54 -21.78
CA LEU A 34 28.03 11.98 -22.06
C LEU A 34 26.57 12.42 -22.23
N ILE A 35 25.74 11.59 -22.86
CA ILE A 35 24.29 11.83 -22.98
C ILE A 35 23.64 11.81 -21.60
N LEU A 36 23.89 10.77 -20.81
CA LEU A 36 23.29 10.61 -19.47
C LEU A 36 23.81 11.65 -18.47
N ALA A 37 25.00 12.22 -18.69
CA ALA A 37 25.51 13.34 -17.89
C ALA A 37 24.73 14.64 -18.14
N GLN A 38 24.04 14.77 -19.28
CA GLN A 38 23.16 15.91 -19.55
C GLN A 38 21.80 15.66 -18.92
N TYR A 39 21.54 16.33 -17.80
CA TYR A 39 20.35 16.10 -16.98
C TYR A 39 19.03 16.19 -17.76
N GLY A 40 18.88 17.14 -18.70
CA GLY A 40 17.67 17.26 -19.52
C GLY A 40 17.44 16.04 -20.45
N LEU A 41 18.50 15.48 -21.03
CA LEU A 41 18.40 14.27 -21.84
C LEU A 41 18.13 13.04 -20.96
N LEU A 42 18.78 12.97 -19.79
CA LEU A 42 18.51 11.93 -18.81
C LEU A 42 17.04 11.94 -18.38
N GLU A 43 16.48 13.10 -18.03
CA GLU A 43 15.07 13.23 -17.68
C GLU A 43 14.15 12.69 -18.79
N ALA A 44 14.39 13.09 -20.05
CA ALA A 44 13.63 12.62 -21.20
C ALA A 44 13.75 11.11 -21.44
N ILE A 45 14.93 10.52 -21.22
CA ILE A 45 15.10 9.06 -21.29
C ILE A 45 14.32 8.40 -20.14
N THR A 46 14.47 8.89 -18.91
CA THR A 46 13.86 8.28 -17.73
C THR A 46 12.33 8.37 -17.70
N SER A 47 11.70 9.32 -18.40
CA SER A 47 10.24 9.36 -18.52
C SER A 47 9.67 8.18 -19.32
N HIS A 48 10.51 7.46 -20.05
CA HIS A 48 10.15 6.24 -20.79
C HIS A 48 10.66 4.95 -20.12
N LEU A 49 11.23 5.04 -18.91
CA LEU A 49 11.76 3.90 -18.16
C LEU A 49 10.89 3.59 -16.95
N PHE A 50 10.97 2.35 -16.46
CA PHE A 50 10.51 1.97 -15.13
C PHE A 50 11.63 2.05 -14.10
N PRO A 51 11.31 2.21 -12.80
CA PRO A 51 12.34 2.29 -11.74
C PRO A 51 13.36 1.15 -11.78
N VAL A 52 12.93 -0.06 -12.16
CA VAL A 52 13.81 -1.21 -12.33
C VAL A 52 14.79 -1.02 -13.50
N ASP A 53 14.35 -0.43 -14.61
CA ASP A 53 15.20 -0.18 -15.78
C ASP A 53 16.24 0.90 -15.48
N LEU A 54 15.87 1.95 -14.74
CA LEU A 54 16.81 2.98 -14.30
C LEU A 54 17.89 2.39 -13.37
N HIS A 55 17.50 1.46 -12.49
CA HIS A 55 18.46 0.77 -11.65
C HIS A 55 19.39 -0.14 -12.46
N SER A 56 18.85 -0.90 -13.40
CA SER A 56 19.61 -1.71 -14.35
C SER A 56 20.59 -0.85 -15.17
N LEU A 57 20.14 0.28 -15.70
CA LEU A 57 20.96 1.24 -16.44
C LEU A 57 22.11 1.77 -15.58
N ALA A 58 21.82 2.22 -14.37
CA ALA A 58 22.83 2.68 -13.42
C ALA A 58 23.82 1.58 -13.03
N SER A 59 23.42 0.31 -13.07
CA SER A 59 24.27 -0.83 -12.69
C SER A 59 25.23 -1.27 -13.80
N THR A 60 25.09 -0.76 -15.02
CA THR A 60 25.95 -1.12 -16.16
C THR A 60 27.41 -0.68 -15.98
N SER A 61 27.67 0.47 -15.36
CA SER A 61 29.02 0.96 -15.08
C SER A 61 29.03 2.02 -13.99
N ARG A 62 30.19 2.21 -13.33
CA ARG A 62 30.37 3.29 -12.34
C ARG A 62 30.15 4.68 -12.95
N ALA A 63 30.57 4.89 -14.20
CA ALA A 63 30.42 6.18 -14.87
C ALA A 63 28.95 6.52 -15.13
N VAL A 64 28.16 5.54 -15.58
CA VAL A 64 26.70 5.69 -15.74
C VAL A 64 26.02 5.88 -14.38
N TYR A 65 26.40 5.11 -13.36
CA TYR A 65 25.88 5.31 -12.00
C TYR A 65 26.10 6.75 -11.51
N SER A 66 27.33 7.28 -11.65
CA SER A 66 27.66 8.64 -11.27
C SER A 66 26.93 9.71 -12.11
N ALA A 67 26.68 9.43 -13.39
CA ALA A 67 25.90 10.31 -14.26
C ALA A 67 24.41 10.35 -13.90
N VAL A 68 23.83 9.19 -13.56
CA VAL A 68 22.41 9.04 -13.23
C VAL A 68 22.09 9.49 -11.80
N PHE A 69 22.98 9.18 -10.85
CA PHE A 69 22.81 9.47 -9.43
C PHE A 69 23.97 10.31 -8.85
N PRO A 70 24.26 11.49 -9.40
CA PRO A 70 25.32 12.35 -8.88
C PRO A 70 24.98 12.86 -7.48
N ARG A 71 23.68 13.01 -7.17
CA ARG A 71 23.14 13.52 -5.90
C ARG A 71 21.82 12.82 -5.54
N LYS A 72 21.47 12.85 -4.24
CA LYS A 72 20.24 12.21 -3.73
C LYS A 72 18.97 12.88 -4.27
N GLU A 73 19.01 14.19 -4.46
CA GLU A 73 17.90 15.00 -4.97
C GLU A 73 17.58 14.65 -6.43
N SER A 74 18.61 14.47 -7.26
CA SER A 74 18.47 14.04 -8.67
C SER A 74 17.73 12.72 -8.78
N ARG A 75 18.06 11.74 -7.92
CA ARG A 75 17.33 10.46 -7.87
C ARG A 75 15.85 10.67 -7.61
N SER A 76 15.49 11.51 -6.62
CA SER A 76 14.09 11.79 -6.30
C SER A 76 13.37 12.43 -7.48
N ASN A 77 14.00 13.41 -8.14
CA ASN A 77 13.41 14.09 -9.29
C ASN A 77 13.19 13.14 -10.48
N LEU A 78 14.17 12.28 -10.79
CA LEU A 78 14.03 11.28 -11.85
C LEU A 78 12.89 10.32 -11.54
N LEU A 79 12.84 9.73 -10.33
CA LEU A 79 11.79 8.79 -9.92
C LEU A 79 10.37 9.36 -10.04
N LYS A 80 10.20 10.68 -9.83
CA LYS A 80 8.92 11.39 -9.99
C LYS A 80 8.49 11.57 -11.45
N LYS A 81 9.41 11.45 -12.40
CA LYS A 81 9.16 11.59 -13.84
C LYS A 81 8.93 10.26 -14.54
N MET A 82 9.30 9.15 -13.89
CA MET A 82 9.12 7.81 -14.44
C MET A 82 7.65 7.42 -14.47
N ALA A 83 7.32 6.48 -15.36
CA ALA A 83 5.99 5.88 -15.42
C ALA A 83 5.76 4.89 -14.26
N CYS A 84 4.49 4.69 -13.90
CA CYS A 84 4.13 3.63 -12.96
C CYS A 84 4.38 2.25 -13.59
N ASP A 85 5.07 1.37 -12.85
CA ASP A 85 5.50 0.04 -13.34
C ASP A 85 4.43 -1.06 -13.20
N GLY A 86 3.23 -0.73 -12.73
CA GLY A 86 2.14 -1.70 -12.54
C GLY A 86 2.33 -2.65 -11.35
N THR A 87 3.38 -2.49 -10.52
CA THR A 87 3.64 -3.37 -9.37
C THR A 87 2.42 -3.48 -8.45
N GLY A 88 1.69 -2.39 -8.21
CA GLY A 88 0.56 -2.40 -7.29
C GLY A 88 -0.50 -3.43 -7.69
N ILE A 89 -0.84 -3.49 -8.98
CA ILE A 89 -1.77 -4.49 -9.52
C ILE A 89 -1.22 -5.91 -9.37
N GLN A 90 0.09 -6.11 -9.60
CA GLN A 90 0.72 -7.42 -9.39
C GLN A 90 0.62 -7.88 -7.94
N ILE A 91 0.84 -6.98 -6.98
CA ILE A 91 0.68 -7.27 -5.55
C ILE A 91 -0.78 -7.64 -5.24
N ARG A 92 -1.75 -6.87 -5.76
CA ARG A 92 -3.18 -7.16 -5.60
C ARG A 92 -3.54 -8.55 -6.12
N LYS A 93 -3.12 -8.90 -7.33
CA LYS A 93 -3.34 -10.24 -7.92
C LYS A 93 -2.76 -11.40 -7.10
N GLN A 94 -1.73 -11.15 -6.30
CA GLN A 94 -1.14 -12.15 -5.40
C GLN A 94 -1.88 -12.27 -4.06
N CYS A 95 -2.57 -11.21 -3.63
CA CYS A 95 -3.24 -11.15 -2.33
C CYS A 95 -4.74 -11.42 -2.44
N HIS A 96 -5.39 -10.86 -3.46
CA HIS A 96 -6.83 -10.90 -3.65
C HIS A 96 -7.26 -12.21 -4.31
N LYS A 97 -8.29 -12.85 -3.75
CA LYS A 97 -8.88 -14.08 -4.28
C LYS A 97 -10.29 -13.76 -4.77
N LYS A 98 -10.48 -13.80 -6.09
CA LYS A 98 -11.81 -13.72 -6.71
C LYS A 98 -12.69 -14.87 -6.21
N SER A 99 -13.94 -14.56 -5.97
CA SER A 99 -14.96 -15.51 -5.55
C SER A 99 -15.30 -16.50 -6.67
N ILE A 100 -15.93 -17.62 -6.29
CA ILE A 100 -16.52 -18.58 -7.24
C ILE A 100 -17.54 -17.94 -8.19
N TYR A 101 -18.14 -16.82 -7.76
CA TYR A 101 -19.16 -16.09 -8.51
C TYR A 101 -18.57 -15.26 -9.66
N PHE A 102 -17.28 -14.93 -9.60
CA PHE A 102 -16.63 -14.13 -10.63
C PHE A 102 -16.77 -14.77 -12.03
N ASP A 103 -16.45 -16.06 -12.14
CA ASP A 103 -16.56 -16.77 -13.41
C ASP A 103 -18.01 -17.19 -13.71
N GLN A 104 -18.80 -17.51 -12.67
CA GLN A 104 -20.19 -17.97 -12.81
C GLN A 104 -21.11 -16.92 -13.43
N PHE A 105 -20.93 -15.65 -13.06
CA PHE A 105 -21.78 -14.54 -13.52
C PHE A 105 -21.11 -13.68 -14.60
N GLY A 106 -20.02 -14.16 -15.21
CA GLY A 106 -19.34 -13.43 -16.28
C GLY A 106 -18.79 -12.07 -15.84
N CYS A 107 -18.36 -11.95 -14.58
CA CYS A 107 -17.84 -10.71 -14.05
C CYS A 107 -16.55 -10.29 -14.77
N THR A 108 -16.33 -8.98 -14.85
CA THR A 108 -15.16 -8.39 -15.49
C THR A 108 -14.31 -7.62 -14.49
N GLU A 109 -12.99 -7.78 -14.58
CA GLU A 109 -12.04 -6.97 -13.80
C GLU A 109 -11.66 -5.74 -14.62
N ILE A 110 -12.01 -4.55 -14.11
CA ILE A 110 -11.83 -3.27 -14.83
C ILE A 110 -10.51 -2.55 -14.49
N THR A 111 -9.74 -3.05 -13.51
CA THR A 111 -8.46 -2.43 -13.11
C THR A 111 -7.39 -2.56 -14.19
N LYS A 112 -6.85 -1.42 -14.64
CA LYS A 112 -5.70 -1.34 -15.55
C LYS A 112 -4.71 -0.27 -15.09
N CYS A 113 -3.42 -0.59 -15.08
CA CYS A 113 -2.41 0.42 -14.78
C CYS A 113 -2.45 1.52 -15.84
N ARG A 114 -2.16 2.77 -15.46
CA ARG A 114 -2.06 3.90 -16.40
C ARG A 114 -1.21 3.60 -17.63
N THR A 115 -0.12 2.86 -17.48
CA THR A 115 0.77 2.54 -18.61
C THR A 115 0.14 1.61 -19.63
N GLN A 116 -0.94 0.92 -19.26
CA GLN A 116 -1.72 0.03 -20.13
C GLN A 116 -3.03 0.68 -20.60
N ALA A 117 -3.58 1.62 -19.83
CA ALA A 117 -4.78 2.36 -20.16
C ALA A 117 -4.44 3.61 -21.00
N LYS A 118 -4.43 3.47 -22.34
CA LYS A 118 -4.23 4.61 -23.25
C LYS A 118 -5.41 5.58 -23.26
N ASP A 119 -6.61 5.09 -22.92
CA ASP A 119 -7.86 5.79 -23.14
C ASP A 119 -8.46 6.40 -21.85
N VAL A 120 -7.86 6.12 -20.69
CA VAL A 120 -8.37 6.59 -19.39
C VAL A 120 -7.31 7.41 -18.67
N ALA A 121 -7.66 8.65 -18.32
CA ALA A 121 -6.80 9.53 -17.53
C ALA A 121 -6.74 9.06 -16.07
N VAL A 122 -5.81 8.15 -15.76
CA VAL A 122 -5.53 7.72 -14.38
C VAL A 122 -4.56 8.70 -13.72
N ASP A 123 -4.92 9.27 -12.57
CA ASP A 123 -4.03 10.16 -11.81
C ASP A 123 -2.75 9.40 -11.39
N SER A 124 -1.62 10.10 -11.33
CA SER A 124 -0.37 9.51 -10.87
C SER A 124 0.46 10.52 -10.12
N ARG A 125 0.90 10.12 -8.93
CA ARG A 125 1.74 10.96 -8.06
C ARG A 125 2.91 10.16 -7.49
N PRO A 126 3.98 10.84 -7.05
CA PRO A 126 5.07 10.19 -6.36
C PRO A 126 4.61 9.58 -5.03
N CYS A 127 5.04 8.36 -4.75
CA CYS A 127 4.83 7.74 -3.43
C CYS A 127 5.50 8.59 -2.34
N ILE A 128 4.78 8.92 -1.26
CA ILE A 128 5.29 9.75 -0.17
C ILE A 128 6.51 9.11 0.54
N SER A 129 6.60 7.78 0.53
CA SER A 129 7.67 7.03 1.20
C SER A 129 8.91 6.83 0.32
N CYS A 130 8.73 6.30 -0.91
CA CYS A 130 9.86 5.95 -1.78
C CYS A 130 10.09 6.89 -2.96
N GLY A 131 9.19 7.83 -3.23
CA GLY A 131 9.28 8.81 -4.33
C GLY A 131 8.97 8.25 -5.72
N VAL A 132 8.72 6.94 -5.87
CA VAL A 132 8.35 6.32 -7.15
C VAL A 132 6.96 6.77 -7.58
N THR A 133 6.82 7.24 -8.81
CA THR A 133 5.52 7.55 -9.42
C THR A 133 4.62 6.32 -9.41
N THR A 134 3.46 6.48 -8.79
CA THR A 134 2.45 5.42 -8.63
C THR A 134 1.12 5.96 -9.15
N CYS A 135 0.45 5.23 -10.04
CA CYS A 135 -0.90 5.58 -10.49
C CYS A 135 -1.95 5.20 -9.44
N ASP A 136 -3.15 5.78 -9.55
CA ASP A 136 -4.25 5.54 -8.61
C ASP A 136 -4.55 4.03 -8.45
N GLU A 137 -4.62 3.28 -9.56
CA GLU A 137 -4.81 1.82 -9.54
C GLU A 137 -3.69 1.00 -8.85
N CYS A 138 -2.52 1.60 -8.61
CA CYS A 138 -1.34 0.94 -8.03
C CYS A 138 -0.96 1.42 -6.63
N ARG A 139 -1.63 2.45 -6.09
CA ARG A 139 -1.46 2.87 -4.69
C ARG A 139 -2.36 2.04 -3.78
N ILE A 140 -2.18 2.19 -2.47
CA ILE A 140 -3.10 1.63 -1.49
C ILE A 140 -4.44 2.39 -1.53
N HIS A 141 -5.53 1.64 -1.51
CA HIS A 141 -6.90 2.08 -1.22
C HIS A 141 -7.44 1.31 -0.01
N CYS A 142 -8.42 1.89 0.69
CA CYS A 142 -9.16 1.22 1.75
C CYS A 142 -10.09 0.16 1.16
N VAL A 143 -10.80 0.49 0.08
CA VAL A 143 -11.65 -0.43 -0.70
C VAL A 143 -11.33 -0.30 -2.18
N TYR A 144 -10.91 -1.42 -2.77
CA TYR A 144 -10.77 -1.54 -4.22
C TYR A 144 -12.08 -2.05 -4.81
N GLN A 145 -12.88 -1.17 -5.41
CA GLN A 145 -13.97 -1.60 -6.31
C GLN A 145 -13.39 -1.81 -7.71
N ASN A 146 -13.21 -3.06 -8.12
CA ASN A 146 -12.53 -3.38 -9.40
C ASN A 146 -13.16 -4.54 -10.18
N ILE A 147 -14.27 -5.07 -9.69
CA ILE A 147 -15.04 -6.13 -10.34
C ILE A 147 -16.42 -5.57 -10.63
N PHE A 148 -16.88 -5.83 -11.86
CA PHE A 148 -18.14 -5.36 -12.41
C PHE A 148 -18.89 -6.53 -13.04
N GLN A 149 -20.16 -6.68 -12.67
CA GLN A 149 -21.12 -7.56 -13.33
C GLN A 149 -22.17 -6.68 -14.01
N PRO A 150 -22.37 -6.81 -15.34
CA PRO A 150 -23.45 -6.10 -16.02
C PRO A 150 -24.82 -6.60 -15.51
N PRO A 151 -25.86 -5.77 -15.55
CA PRO A 151 -27.21 -6.20 -15.21
C PRO A 151 -27.70 -7.29 -16.19
N GLU A 152 -28.51 -8.24 -15.72
CA GLU A 152 -29.06 -9.30 -16.56
C GLU A 152 -30.30 -8.80 -17.32
N GLU A 153 -31.08 -7.94 -16.69
CA GLU A 153 -32.28 -7.29 -17.24
C GLU A 153 -32.15 -5.75 -17.29
N GLU A 154 -32.98 -5.07 -18.09
CA GLU A 154 -32.89 -3.60 -18.29
C GLU A 154 -33.28 -2.79 -17.04
N ASP A 155 -34.09 -3.37 -16.15
CA ASP A 155 -34.55 -2.77 -14.89
C ASP A 155 -33.66 -3.14 -13.68
N GLU A 156 -32.65 -3.98 -13.88
CA GLU A 156 -31.67 -4.33 -12.86
C GLU A 156 -30.50 -3.35 -12.79
N LEU A 157 -29.90 -3.24 -11.61
CA LEU A 157 -28.67 -2.48 -11.40
C LEU A 157 -27.45 -3.40 -11.61
N PRO A 158 -26.31 -2.85 -12.11
CA PRO A 158 -25.07 -3.61 -12.14
C PRO A 158 -24.58 -3.94 -10.73
N ASN A 159 -24.00 -5.13 -10.55
CA ASN A 159 -23.34 -5.50 -9.30
C ASN A 159 -21.87 -5.09 -9.34
N PHE A 160 -21.39 -4.59 -8.21
CA PHE A 160 -19.99 -4.26 -8.01
C PHE A 160 -19.41 -5.06 -6.86
N SER A 161 -18.15 -5.44 -7.00
CA SER A 161 -17.42 -6.13 -5.94
C SER A 161 -15.94 -5.78 -5.99
N GLY A 162 -15.24 -6.23 -4.95
CA GLY A 162 -13.91 -5.72 -4.69
C GLY A 162 -13.24 -6.30 -3.46
N PHE A 163 -12.23 -5.58 -2.95
CA PHE A 163 -11.40 -6.04 -1.85
C PHE A 163 -11.11 -4.91 -0.86
N VAL A 164 -11.09 -5.24 0.43
CA VAL A 164 -10.68 -4.30 1.49
C VAL A 164 -9.18 -4.42 1.71
N LEU A 165 -8.44 -3.31 1.50
CA LEU A 165 -6.98 -3.26 1.62
C LEU A 165 -6.31 -4.45 0.86
N LEU A 166 -5.44 -5.21 1.51
CA LEU A 166 -4.85 -6.45 0.97
C LEU A 166 -5.49 -7.73 1.54
N SER A 167 -6.71 -7.63 2.09
CA SER A 167 -7.46 -8.81 2.53
C SER A 167 -7.84 -9.68 1.34
N GLN A 168 -7.83 -11.00 1.51
CA GLN A 168 -8.05 -11.94 0.41
C GLN A 168 -9.51 -12.01 -0.08
N PRO A 169 -10.54 -12.07 0.79
CA PRO A 169 -11.91 -12.30 0.36
C PRO A 169 -12.47 -11.15 -0.48
N GLU A 170 -13.18 -11.52 -1.54
CA GLU A 170 -13.99 -10.59 -2.35
C GLU A 170 -15.24 -10.17 -1.58
N MET A 171 -15.53 -8.86 -1.61
CA MET A 171 -16.62 -8.21 -0.90
C MET A 171 -17.62 -7.63 -1.89
N GLY A 172 -18.91 -7.74 -1.60
CA GLY A 172 -19.93 -6.98 -2.33
C GLY A 172 -19.80 -5.48 -2.06
N ILE A 173 -20.04 -4.65 -3.07
CA ILE A 173 -20.03 -3.19 -2.96
C ILE A 173 -21.29 -2.66 -3.61
N LEU A 174 -22.14 -2.02 -2.82
CA LEU A 174 -23.42 -1.51 -3.26
C LEU A 174 -23.31 -0.01 -3.52
N SER A 175 -23.83 0.44 -4.66
CA SER A 175 -24.07 1.87 -4.90
C SER A 175 -25.30 2.35 -4.11
N LEU A 176 -25.48 3.66 -3.97
CA LEU A 176 -26.68 4.21 -3.32
C LEU A 176 -27.97 3.87 -4.11
N ALA A 177 -27.88 3.60 -5.41
CA ALA A 177 -29.03 3.21 -6.23
C ALA A 177 -29.66 1.88 -5.77
N HIS A 178 -28.86 0.97 -5.21
CA HIS A 178 -29.36 -0.27 -4.62
C HIS A 178 -30.28 -0.04 -3.40
N PHE A 179 -30.26 1.16 -2.83
CA PHE A 179 -31.11 1.58 -1.72
C PHE A 179 -32.23 2.55 -2.17
N GLY A 180 -32.50 2.62 -3.48
CA GLY A 180 -33.55 3.46 -4.05
C GLY A 180 -33.16 4.94 -4.22
N ASP A 181 -31.90 5.31 -4.00
CA ASP A 181 -31.42 6.66 -4.31
C ASP A 181 -31.31 6.85 -5.83
N THR A 182 -31.93 7.90 -6.35
CA THR A 182 -31.92 8.25 -7.78
C THR A 182 -31.08 9.50 -8.05
N GLY A 183 -30.35 9.99 -7.05
CA GLY A 183 -29.46 11.13 -7.19
C GLY A 183 -28.30 10.87 -8.16
N PRO A 184 -27.69 11.92 -8.73
CA PRO A 184 -26.55 11.77 -9.65
C PRO A 184 -25.35 11.00 -9.06
N GLN A 185 -25.20 11.00 -7.73
CA GLN A 185 -24.15 10.27 -7.03
C GLN A 185 -24.45 8.77 -6.84
N ALA A 186 -25.71 8.37 -7.04
CA ALA A 186 -26.15 6.99 -6.90
C ALA A 186 -25.88 6.16 -8.15
N GLN A 187 -25.81 6.81 -9.32
CA GLN A 187 -25.52 6.17 -10.59
C GLN A 187 -24.03 6.00 -10.79
N TRP A 188 -23.56 4.77 -10.62
CA TRP A 188 -22.20 4.38 -10.99
C TRP A 188 -22.19 3.93 -12.44
N ASP A 189 -21.26 4.48 -13.21
CA ASP A 189 -20.92 3.98 -14.53
C ASP A 189 -19.97 2.76 -14.41
N CYS A 190 -19.49 2.27 -15.55
CA CYS A 190 -18.49 1.19 -15.59
C CYS A 190 -17.08 1.62 -15.15
N ASN A 191 -16.90 2.83 -14.58
CA ASN A 191 -15.61 3.26 -14.07
C ASN A 191 -15.36 2.73 -12.66
N VAL A 192 -14.12 2.92 -12.21
CA VAL A 192 -13.64 2.50 -10.91
C VAL A 192 -13.96 3.59 -9.88
N HIS A 193 -14.68 3.21 -8.82
CA HIS A 193 -15.11 4.07 -7.70
C HIS A 193 -14.50 3.60 -6.38
N HIS A 194 -13.17 3.49 -6.34
CA HIS A 194 -12.45 3.11 -5.11
C HIS A 194 -12.86 3.98 -3.91
N ASP A 195 -12.92 3.36 -2.72
CA ASP A 195 -13.25 4.02 -1.45
C ASP A 195 -14.63 4.70 -1.38
N GLN A 196 -15.57 4.30 -2.24
CA GLN A 196 -16.94 4.81 -2.29
C GLN A 196 -17.97 3.69 -2.16
N GLY A 197 -19.21 4.07 -1.82
CA GLY A 197 -20.36 3.16 -1.73
C GLY A 197 -20.58 2.56 -0.35
N ILE A 198 -21.30 1.45 -0.33
CA ILE A 198 -21.67 0.69 0.85
C ILE A 198 -21.03 -0.68 0.74
N LEU A 199 -20.21 -1.05 1.72
CA LEU A 199 -19.54 -2.33 1.77
C LEU A 199 -20.50 -3.38 2.32
N ASP A 200 -20.68 -4.47 1.59
CA ASP A 200 -21.45 -5.63 2.04
C ASP A 200 -20.52 -6.74 2.54
N SER A 201 -21.10 -7.84 3.01
CA SER A 201 -20.39 -9.02 3.49
C SER A 201 -19.50 -9.64 2.40
N PRO A 202 -18.44 -10.38 2.80
CA PRO A 202 -17.67 -11.17 1.84
C PRO A 202 -18.59 -12.16 1.13
N LEU A 203 -18.45 -12.28 -0.20
CA LEU A 203 -19.37 -13.06 -1.03
C LEU A 203 -19.39 -14.56 -0.64
N GLU A 204 -18.26 -15.08 -0.15
CA GLU A 204 -18.10 -16.47 0.30
C GLU A 204 -18.17 -16.64 1.83
N ALA A 205 -18.64 -15.64 2.59
CA ALA A 205 -18.70 -15.74 4.04
C ALA A 205 -19.82 -16.69 4.50
N ALA A 206 -19.54 -17.50 5.53
CA ALA A 206 -20.55 -18.34 6.18
C ALA A 206 -21.58 -17.54 6.99
N TYR A 207 -21.26 -16.29 7.32
CA TYR A 207 -22.09 -15.38 8.09
C TYR A 207 -22.22 -14.06 7.35
N THR A 208 -23.42 -13.50 7.34
CA THR A 208 -23.70 -12.17 6.78
C THR A 208 -23.67 -11.11 7.89
N GLY A 209 -23.00 -10.00 7.63
CA GLY A 209 -23.12 -8.75 8.38
C GLY A 209 -24.09 -7.79 7.72
N ALA A 210 -24.48 -6.72 8.43
CA ALA A 210 -25.17 -5.60 7.80
C ALA A 210 -24.21 -4.89 6.82
N PRO A 211 -24.73 -4.31 5.72
CA PRO A 211 -23.94 -3.41 4.88
C PRO A 211 -23.55 -2.15 5.66
N GLU A 212 -22.34 -1.65 5.41
CA GLU A 212 -21.75 -0.52 6.15
C GLU A 212 -21.22 0.56 5.20
N SER A 213 -21.42 1.83 5.55
CA SER A 213 -20.96 2.95 4.72
C SER A 213 -19.43 3.02 4.69
N ILE A 214 -18.84 2.91 3.49
CA ILE A 214 -17.38 3.00 3.31
C ILE A 214 -16.88 4.37 3.78
N HIS A 215 -17.65 5.43 3.52
CA HIS A 215 -17.31 6.78 3.94
C HIS A 215 -17.22 6.90 5.47
N GLU A 216 -18.17 6.32 6.20
CA GLU A 216 -18.16 6.36 7.66
C GLU A 216 -17.01 5.54 8.23
N ILE A 217 -16.77 4.33 7.69
CA ILE A 217 -15.64 3.49 8.06
C ILE A 217 -14.31 4.23 7.92
N ILE A 218 -14.05 4.84 6.75
CA ILE A 218 -12.74 5.44 6.50
C ILE A 218 -12.49 6.74 7.26
N ASN A 219 -13.56 7.46 7.64
CA ASN A 219 -13.48 8.73 8.36
C ASN A 219 -13.64 8.58 9.88
N THR A 220 -13.98 7.40 10.39
CA THR A 220 -14.10 7.15 11.83
C THR A 220 -12.81 7.53 12.56
N ASP A 221 -12.95 8.29 13.64
CA ASP A 221 -11.83 8.63 14.52
C ASP A 221 -11.41 7.38 15.31
N LEU A 222 -10.30 6.79 14.90
CA LEU A 222 -9.74 5.59 15.50
C LEU A 222 -9.09 5.85 16.87
N GLY A 223 -9.06 7.10 17.33
CA GLY A 223 -8.67 7.47 18.69
C GLY A 223 -9.72 7.18 19.74
N THR A 224 -10.99 7.09 19.35
CA THR A 224 -12.11 6.92 20.30
C THR A 224 -12.27 5.47 20.79
N GLY A 225 -11.57 4.50 20.19
CA GLY A 225 -11.56 3.12 20.66
C GLY A 225 -11.36 2.09 19.54
N GLN A 226 -12.17 1.03 19.59
CA GLN A 226 -12.22 -0.02 18.56
C GLN A 226 -13.10 0.41 17.39
N LEU A 227 -12.78 -0.09 16.20
CA LEU A 227 -13.63 0.11 15.04
C LEU A 227 -14.87 -0.75 15.20
N VAL A 228 -16.02 -0.09 15.34
CA VAL A 228 -17.25 -0.68 15.81
C VAL A 228 -18.40 -0.06 15.03
N PHE A 229 -19.24 -0.90 14.42
CA PHE A 229 -20.44 -0.50 13.70
C PHE A 229 -21.63 -1.36 14.13
N THR A 230 -22.58 -1.65 13.23
CA THR A 230 -23.86 -2.29 13.53
C THR A 230 -23.69 -3.50 14.45
N TYR A 231 -24.26 -3.39 15.66
CA TYR A 231 -24.32 -4.48 16.62
C TYR A 231 -25.65 -5.19 16.52
N ALA A 232 -25.63 -6.42 16.05
CA ALA A 232 -26.68 -7.39 16.35
C ALA A 232 -26.05 -8.50 17.21
N SER A 233 -26.77 -8.93 18.26
CA SER A 233 -26.26 -9.90 19.23
C SER A 233 -25.94 -11.28 18.61
N ASN A 234 -26.44 -11.55 17.42
CA ASN A 234 -26.23 -12.78 16.65
C ASN A 234 -25.08 -12.68 15.63
N ILE A 235 -24.45 -11.51 15.46
CA ILE A 235 -23.35 -11.33 14.51
C ILE A 235 -22.01 -11.46 15.28
N PRO A 236 -21.04 -12.26 14.79
CA PRO A 236 -19.74 -12.36 15.43
C PRO A 236 -19.04 -10.98 15.45
N HIS A 237 -18.23 -10.74 16.49
CA HIS A 237 -17.43 -9.52 16.57
C HIS A 237 -15.96 -9.78 16.19
N PRO A 238 -15.36 -8.95 15.30
CA PRO A 238 -16.02 -7.89 14.53
C PRO A 238 -16.93 -8.47 13.43
N SER A 239 -17.84 -7.66 12.88
CA SER A 239 -18.73 -8.15 11.81
C SER A 239 -17.91 -8.57 10.58
N PRO A 240 -18.39 -9.57 9.80
CA PRO A 240 -17.71 -9.99 8.57
C PRO A 240 -17.44 -8.83 7.61
N THR A 241 -18.35 -7.85 7.55
CA THR A 241 -18.24 -6.63 6.73
C THR A 241 -17.01 -5.79 7.09
N ILE A 242 -16.70 -5.61 8.38
CA ILE A 242 -15.62 -4.73 8.84
C ILE A 242 -14.36 -5.47 9.28
N GLN A 243 -14.35 -6.81 9.28
CA GLN A 243 -13.26 -7.66 9.78
C GLN A 243 -11.89 -7.22 9.27
N ALA A 244 -11.75 -7.00 7.96
CA ALA A 244 -10.47 -6.61 7.35
C ALA A 244 -9.98 -5.24 7.85
N PHE A 245 -10.87 -4.27 8.04
CA PHE A 245 -10.52 -2.98 8.64
C PHE A 245 -10.16 -3.11 10.11
N TRP A 246 -10.94 -3.89 10.86
CA TRP A 246 -10.69 -4.15 12.27
C TRP A 246 -9.29 -4.74 12.47
N GLU A 247 -8.90 -5.75 11.71
CA GLU A 247 -7.57 -6.36 11.81
C GLU A 247 -6.43 -5.36 11.64
N VAL A 248 -6.53 -4.47 10.66
CA VAL A 248 -5.51 -3.44 10.40
C VAL A 248 -5.51 -2.37 11.49
N THR A 249 -6.69 -1.95 11.95
CA THR A 249 -6.82 -0.93 13.00
C THR A 249 -6.43 -1.44 14.39
N GLU A 250 -6.55 -2.74 14.68
CA GLU A 250 -6.05 -3.34 15.91
C GLU A 250 -4.55 -3.63 15.87
N LYS A 251 -4.02 -4.06 14.71
CA LYS A 251 -2.58 -4.28 14.51
C LYS A 251 -1.72 -3.04 14.83
N ARG A 252 -2.26 -1.83 14.73
CA ARG A 252 -1.55 -0.58 15.07
C ARG A 252 -1.50 -0.30 16.58
N LYS A 253 -2.30 -0.98 17.42
CA LYS A 253 -2.43 -0.64 18.85
C LYS A 253 -1.40 -1.39 19.69
N ARG A 254 -0.81 -0.73 20.69
CA ARG A 254 0.13 -1.35 21.62
C ARG A 254 -0.20 -0.94 23.05
N LEU A 255 -0.20 -1.91 23.97
CA LEU A 255 -0.24 -1.64 25.40
C LEU A 255 1.15 -1.23 25.86
N VAL A 256 1.22 -0.14 26.64
CA VAL A 256 2.43 0.40 27.26
C VAL A 256 2.11 0.86 28.67
N CYS A 257 3.10 0.86 29.57
CA CYS A 257 2.94 1.51 30.88
C CYS A 257 3.00 3.05 30.73
N ASN A 258 2.50 3.77 31.74
CA ASN A 258 2.55 5.24 31.80
C ASN A 258 3.95 5.80 31.52
N ASP A 259 4.98 5.33 32.22
CA ASP A 259 6.36 5.82 32.07
C ASP A 259 6.88 5.63 30.63
N CYS A 260 6.61 4.46 30.03
CA CYS A 260 7.02 4.20 28.65
C CYS A 260 6.25 5.06 27.65
N PHE A 261 4.96 5.34 27.90
CA PHE A 261 4.18 6.24 27.05
C PHE A 261 4.73 7.67 27.09
N GLU A 262 5.00 8.19 28.29
CA GLU A 262 5.55 9.53 28.49
C GLU A 262 6.94 9.67 27.87
N ALA A 263 7.81 8.68 28.08
CA ALA A 263 9.13 8.64 27.46
C ALA A 263 9.07 8.64 25.92
N GLN A 264 8.06 7.99 25.33
CA GLN A 264 7.85 8.07 23.87
C GLN A 264 7.38 9.46 23.45
N ALA A 265 6.48 10.10 24.21
CA ALA A 265 5.98 11.43 23.92
C ALA A 265 7.10 12.49 23.97
N GLU A 266 8.00 12.41 24.95
CA GLU A 266 9.15 13.34 25.07
C GLU A 266 10.11 13.29 23.88
N GLY A 267 10.23 12.13 23.22
CA GLY A 267 11.05 11.96 22.03
C GLY A 267 10.46 12.57 20.75
N GLN A 268 9.19 13.00 20.77
CA GLN A 268 8.52 13.54 19.59
C GLN A 268 8.69 15.05 19.46
N LYS A 269 8.86 15.51 18.21
CA LYS A 269 8.85 16.95 17.90
C LYS A 269 7.46 17.60 18.05
N ASP A 270 6.40 16.80 17.95
CA ASP A 270 5.00 17.22 18.04
C ASP A 270 4.21 16.12 18.77
N PRO A 271 4.33 16.03 20.12
CA PRO A 271 3.69 14.99 20.89
C PRO A 271 2.17 15.16 20.83
N ARG A 272 1.49 14.13 20.32
CA ARG A 272 0.03 14.10 20.31
C ARG A 272 -0.45 13.38 21.56
N PRO A 273 -1.15 14.06 22.49
CA PRO A 273 -1.65 13.41 23.69
C PRO A 273 -2.70 12.34 23.33
N GLN A 274 -3.52 12.61 22.32
CA GLN A 274 -4.57 11.73 21.85
C GLN A 274 -4.40 11.39 20.36
N CYS A 275 -4.79 10.17 20.01
CA CYS A 275 -4.87 9.71 18.64
C CYS A 275 -6.10 10.33 17.96
N HIS A 276 -5.93 10.84 16.73
CA HIS A 276 -7.03 11.28 15.84
C HIS A 276 -6.83 10.75 14.41
N CYS A 277 -6.25 9.56 14.32
CA CYS A 277 -6.01 8.89 13.05
C CYS A 277 -7.33 8.37 12.48
N THR A 278 -7.47 8.47 11.17
CA THR A 278 -8.54 7.83 10.41
C THR A 278 -7.89 6.95 9.34
N LEU A 279 -8.63 5.98 8.79
CA LEU A 279 -8.12 5.17 7.67
C LEU A 279 -7.87 6.06 6.44
N LYS A 280 -8.72 7.06 6.21
CA LYS A 280 -8.54 8.07 5.16
C LYS A 280 -7.20 8.79 5.29
N LYS A 281 -6.89 9.36 6.46
CA LYS A 281 -5.59 10.03 6.70
C LYS A 281 -4.41 9.08 6.51
N GLN A 282 -4.59 7.81 6.90
CA GLN A 282 -3.53 6.83 6.87
C GLN A 282 -3.23 6.29 5.47
N PHE A 283 -4.25 6.10 4.63
CA PHE A 283 -4.12 5.39 3.35
C PHE A 283 -4.51 6.21 2.12
N LEU A 284 -5.44 7.15 2.25
CA LEU A 284 -5.98 7.90 1.11
C LEU A 284 -5.35 9.28 0.96
N ASP A 285 -5.14 10.00 2.06
CA ASP A 285 -4.46 11.30 2.03
C ASP A 285 -2.95 11.13 1.78
N ARG A 286 -2.41 9.95 2.12
CA ARG A 286 -1.03 9.55 1.83
C ARG A 286 -0.99 8.81 0.51
N TRP A 287 -0.43 9.42 -0.54
CA TRP A 287 -0.18 8.73 -1.80
C TRP A 287 0.92 7.68 -1.59
N LEU A 288 0.54 6.47 -1.17
CA LEU A 288 1.46 5.40 -0.74
C LEU A 288 1.34 4.22 -1.70
N CYS A 289 2.47 3.78 -2.27
CA CYS A 289 2.46 2.60 -3.12
C CYS A 289 2.34 1.32 -2.30
N LEU A 290 1.80 0.26 -2.90
CA LEU A 290 1.58 -1.03 -2.21
C LEU A 290 2.86 -1.71 -1.70
N LYS A 291 4.01 -1.49 -2.35
CA LYS A 291 5.33 -1.95 -1.84
C LYS A 291 5.63 -1.31 -0.47
N CYS A 292 5.46 0.01 -0.36
CA CYS A 292 5.70 0.74 0.87
C CYS A 292 4.66 0.40 1.95
N TYR A 293 3.39 0.23 1.57
CA TYR A 293 2.36 -0.25 2.50
C TYR A 293 2.73 -1.60 3.13
N LYS A 294 3.14 -2.61 2.33
CA LYS A 294 3.58 -3.92 2.85
C LYS A 294 4.78 -3.81 3.77
N ALA A 295 5.73 -2.94 3.44
CA ALA A 295 6.89 -2.67 4.30
C ALA A 295 6.47 -2.03 5.63
N GLU A 296 5.52 -1.09 5.63
CA GLU A 296 4.95 -0.51 6.84
C GLU A 296 4.21 -1.55 7.69
N GLU A 297 3.41 -2.43 7.08
CA GLU A 297 2.71 -3.49 7.80
C GLU A 297 3.69 -4.47 8.45
N GLN A 298 4.74 -4.88 7.71
CA GLN A 298 5.80 -5.74 8.24
C GLN A 298 6.55 -5.06 9.41
N ALA A 299 6.90 -3.77 9.26
CA ALA A 299 7.57 -3.02 10.31
C ALA A 299 6.71 -2.86 11.57
N GLN A 300 5.40 -2.66 11.41
CA GLN A 300 4.45 -2.63 12.55
C GLN A 300 4.40 -4.00 13.26
N GLY A 301 4.41 -5.10 12.51
CA GLY A 301 4.46 -6.45 13.05
C GLY A 301 5.73 -6.74 13.86
N CYS A 302 6.87 -6.18 13.44
CA CYS A 302 8.16 -6.29 14.12
C CYS A 302 8.43 -5.17 15.13
N SER A 303 7.47 -4.27 15.36
CA SER A 303 7.66 -3.07 16.17
C SER A 303 8.20 -3.41 17.55
N GLN A 304 9.25 -2.71 17.95
CA GLN A 304 9.84 -2.84 19.26
C GLN A 304 9.10 -2.05 20.35
N TYR A 305 7.94 -1.48 20.04
CA TYR A 305 7.20 -0.64 20.97
C TYR A 305 6.00 -1.39 21.55
N GLY A 306 5.90 -1.38 22.88
CA GLY A 306 4.82 -1.99 23.64
C GLY A 306 4.62 -3.49 23.39
N VAL A 307 3.45 -3.96 23.85
CA VAL A 307 2.99 -5.34 23.71
C VAL A 307 1.66 -5.34 22.95
N LYS A 308 1.39 -6.38 22.15
CA LYS A 308 0.09 -6.49 21.49
C LYS A 308 -0.99 -6.69 22.56
N VAL A 309 -2.21 -6.23 22.29
CA VAL A 309 -3.31 -6.29 23.26
C VAL A 309 -3.61 -7.72 23.75
N THR A 310 -3.31 -8.73 22.92
CA THR A 310 -3.50 -10.16 23.20
C THR A 310 -2.33 -10.81 23.95
N ASP A 311 -1.21 -10.12 24.10
CA ASP A 311 0.06 -10.70 24.53
C ASP A 311 0.37 -10.36 26.01
N SER A 312 1.52 -10.85 26.50
CA SER A 312 2.05 -10.78 27.87
C SER A 312 1.61 -9.56 28.73
N PRO A 313 1.34 -9.75 30.03
CA PRO A 313 0.96 -8.67 30.95
C PRO A 313 2.14 -7.79 31.40
N MET A 314 3.28 -7.79 30.68
CA MET A 314 4.46 -7.01 31.06
C MET A 314 4.83 -6.03 29.95
N CYS A 315 5.02 -4.77 30.32
CA CYS A 315 5.60 -3.76 29.45
C CYS A 315 7.06 -4.11 29.13
N ARG A 316 7.60 -3.54 28.05
CA ARG A 316 8.99 -3.79 27.64
C ARG A 316 10.04 -3.29 28.62
N CYS A 317 9.71 -2.31 29.46
CA CYS A 317 10.58 -1.90 30.57
C CYS A 317 10.59 -2.91 31.74
N GLY A 318 9.81 -3.98 31.66
CA GLY A 318 9.66 -4.99 32.72
C GLY A 318 8.55 -4.68 33.73
N GLN A 319 7.93 -3.50 33.68
CA GLN A 319 6.79 -3.17 34.55
C GLN A 319 5.55 -3.99 34.18
N GLN A 320 4.80 -4.43 35.18
CA GLN A 320 3.53 -5.11 34.96
C GLN A 320 2.49 -4.11 34.43
N ILE A 321 1.77 -4.52 33.39
CA ILE A 321 0.67 -3.79 32.76
C ILE A 321 -0.62 -4.20 33.50
N ASN A 322 -1.28 -3.22 34.14
CA ASN A 322 -2.56 -3.40 34.81
C ASN A 322 -3.52 -2.24 34.49
N GLU A 323 -4.81 -2.38 34.81
CA GLU A 323 -5.83 -1.38 34.46
C GLU A 323 -5.49 0.05 34.95
N ALA A 324 -4.70 0.21 36.01
CA ALA A 324 -4.32 1.51 36.56
C ALA A 324 -3.11 2.17 35.88
N ASN A 325 -2.20 1.41 35.27
CA ASN A 325 -0.97 1.94 34.66
C ASN A 325 -0.86 1.72 33.15
N THR A 326 -1.89 1.18 32.52
CA THR A 326 -1.87 0.79 31.11
C THR A 326 -2.44 1.88 30.24
N ARG A 327 -1.71 2.21 29.18
CA ARG A 327 -2.17 3.09 28.11
C ARG A 327 -2.14 2.34 26.79
N LEU A 328 -3.09 2.66 25.93
CA LEU A 328 -3.20 2.09 24.59
C LEU A 328 -2.64 3.10 23.59
N MET A 329 -1.47 2.80 23.02
CA MET A 329 -0.76 3.69 22.11
C MET A 329 -1.04 3.32 20.65
N CYS A 330 -1.28 4.32 19.81
CA CYS A 330 -1.39 4.17 18.35
C CYS A 330 0.00 4.17 17.69
N LEU A 331 0.41 3.13 16.97
CA LEU A 331 1.70 3.10 16.27
C LEU A 331 1.81 4.05 15.07
N TRP A 332 0.71 4.63 14.59
CA TRP A 332 0.76 5.56 13.45
C TRP A 332 1.10 6.99 13.87
N CYS A 333 0.61 7.44 15.02
CA CYS A 333 0.83 8.80 15.51
C CYS A 333 1.48 8.87 16.90
N LEU A 334 1.62 7.72 17.57
CA LEU A 334 2.08 7.54 18.95
C LEU A 334 1.22 8.23 20.02
N GLY A 335 0.04 8.76 19.65
CA GLY A 335 -0.94 9.26 20.59
C GLY A 335 -1.76 8.16 21.26
N GLU A 336 -2.40 8.51 22.37
CA GLU A 336 -3.25 7.60 23.15
C GLU A 336 -4.58 7.32 22.43
N VAL A 337 -4.98 6.06 22.41
CA VAL A 337 -6.30 5.60 22.00
C VAL A 337 -7.12 5.42 23.27
N ALA A 338 -8.33 5.98 23.30
CA ALA A 338 -9.25 5.79 24.40
C ALA A 338 -9.50 4.28 24.61
N THR A 339 -9.28 3.82 25.83
CA THR A 339 -9.68 2.48 26.22
C THR A 339 -11.21 2.47 26.32
N PRO A 340 -11.89 1.47 25.75
CA PRO A 340 -13.33 1.35 25.95
C PRO A 340 -13.56 1.25 27.46
N VAL A 341 -14.31 2.19 28.01
CA VAL A 341 -14.75 2.12 29.40
C VAL A 341 -15.49 0.80 29.51
N ARG A 342 -14.93 -0.17 30.25
CA ARG A 342 -15.67 -1.37 30.62
C ARG A 342 -16.86 -0.88 31.43
N THR A 343 -18.01 -0.71 30.79
CA THR A 343 -19.27 -0.60 31.53
C THR A 343 -19.32 -1.83 32.41
N PRO A 344 -19.43 -1.67 33.75
CA PRO A 344 -19.53 -2.80 34.64
C PRO A 344 -20.65 -3.67 34.10
N THR A 345 -20.33 -4.92 33.72
CA THR A 345 -21.36 -5.88 33.33
C THR A 345 -22.33 -5.94 34.50
N ALA A 346 -23.57 -5.47 34.28
CA ALA A 346 -24.61 -5.61 35.27
C ALA A 346 -24.70 -7.09 35.60
N SER A 347 -24.27 -7.46 36.80
CA SER A 347 -24.42 -8.82 37.31
C SER A 347 -25.93 -9.11 37.33
N ILE A 348 -26.39 -9.98 36.42
CA ILE A 348 -27.77 -10.48 36.41
C ILE A 348 -27.88 -11.58 37.46
#